data_AF-A0AAD7M8T7-F1
#
_entry.id   AF-A0AAD7M8T7-F1
#
_cell.length_a   1.000
_cell.length_b   1.000
_cell.length_c   1.000
_cell.angle_alpha   90.00
_cell.angle_beta   90.00
_cell.angle_gamma   90.00
#
_symmetry.space_group_name_H-M   'P 1'
#
loop_
_entity.id
_entity.type
_entity.pdbx_description
1 polymer ?
#
loop_
_entity_poly.entity_id
_entity_poly.type
_entity_poly.pdbx_seq_one_letter_code
_entity_poly.pdbx_strand_id
1 'polypeptide(L)'
;MEPMEALVAQIQGLSSNEGDISRLHSILKQADDSLRLDSTRLSAVLSQLEPSKHSLGYLYILEASTSVPMSKEQADMLVPVITRFINSCAAEHIRLAHDKFVSVCKRLKDQVMLLDAPMRGVAPLLTAIRKLQTSTEHLTPLHPEFLLLCLLAKCYKTGLSILEDDVFEFNQPRDLFLYCYYGGMICIGQKRFKKALDLLHNVVTAPMSTINAIAVEAYKKYILVSLIQHGQLSASLPKYTSSVAQRNMKGLCQPYIELANCYSTGKIAELENYVQANREKFENNNNLGLVKQVVLSMSKRNIQRLTQTYLTLSLQDIASIVHLNSPKEAEMHVLQMIQDGEIYAAINQKDGMVRFLEDPEQYKNCEMIEHIDSSIQRIMALSRKLTVMDEQISCDQLYLSKAGRDRQRYDFDDFDSVPQRFNL
;
A
#
# COMPACT_ATOMS: atom_id res chain seq x y z
N MET A 1 -8.78 26.95 43.93
CA MET A 1 -8.10 26.75 42.64
C MET A 1 -9.04 25.91 41.80
N GLU A 2 -9.47 26.39 40.63
CA GLU A 2 -10.36 25.57 39.80
C GLU A 2 -9.63 24.25 39.46
N PRO A 3 -10.33 23.11 39.38
CA PRO A 3 -9.69 21.80 39.14
C PRO A 3 -8.86 21.79 37.84
N MET A 4 -9.27 22.58 36.85
CA MET A 4 -8.56 22.74 35.58
C MET A 4 -7.26 23.56 35.71
N GLU A 5 -7.24 24.64 36.51
CA GLU A 5 -6.04 25.44 36.75
C GLU A 5 -4.96 24.63 37.48
N ALA A 6 -5.38 23.80 38.45
CA ALA A 6 -4.48 22.89 39.14
C ALA A 6 -3.87 21.85 38.18
N LEU A 7 -4.65 21.33 37.23
CA LEU A 7 -4.17 20.40 36.23
C LEU A 7 -3.15 21.05 35.27
N VAL A 8 -3.38 22.30 34.85
CA VAL A 8 -2.45 23.06 34.01
C VAL A 8 -1.12 23.28 34.72
N ALA A 9 -1.16 23.68 36.00
CA ALA A 9 0.05 23.85 36.81
C ALA A 9 0.82 22.52 36.96
N GLN A 10 0.13 21.40 37.11
CA GLN A 10 0.75 20.08 37.15
C GLN A 10 1.37 19.67 35.81
N ILE A 11 0.71 19.96 34.68
CA ILE A 11 1.27 19.73 33.34
C ILE A 11 2.55 20.56 33.17
N GLN A 12 2.54 21.84 33.53
CA GLN A 12 3.71 22.71 33.41
C GLN A 12 4.86 22.27 34.32
N GLY A 13 4.57 21.85 35.54
CA GLY A 13 5.59 21.41 36.50
C GLY A 13 6.20 20.04 36.20
N LEU A 14 5.40 19.09 35.70
CA LEU A 14 5.80 17.68 35.55
C LEU A 14 6.24 17.27 34.13
N SER A 15 6.28 18.21 33.18
CA SER A 15 6.68 17.91 31.78
C SER A 15 8.19 17.88 31.53
N SER A 16 9.02 18.09 32.57
CA SER A 16 10.46 18.35 32.42
C SER A 16 11.35 17.10 32.48
N ASN A 17 10.98 16.08 33.28
CA ASN A 17 11.80 14.90 33.56
C ASN A 17 11.01 13.59 33.31
N GLU A 18 11.68 12.51 32.91
CA GLU A 18 11.02 11.22 32.61
C GLU A 18 10.22 10.61 33.79
N GLY A 19 10.78 10.68 35.01
CA GLY A 19 10.09 10.23 36.22
C GLY A 19 8.83 11.03 36.53
N ASP A 20 8.87 12.33 36.26
CA ASP A 20 7.73 13.24 36.42
C ASP A 20 6.68 13.04 35.33
N ILE A 21 7.09 12.71 34.09
CA ILE A 21 6.19 12.42 32.97
C ILE A 21 5.36 11.15 33.23
N SER A 22 5.97 10.12 33.84
CA SER A 22 5.26 8.90 34.23
C SER A 22 4.18 9.19 35.28
N ARG A 23 4.50 10.06 36.25
CA ARG A 23 3.54 10.55 37.25
C ARG A 23 2.44 11.38 36.59
N LEU A 24 2.80 12.29 35.67
CA LEU A 24 1.87 13.10 34.91
C LEU A 24 0.91 12.23 34.09
N HIS A 25 1.40 11.17 33.46
CA HIS A 25 0.58 10.24 32.70
C HIS A 25 -0.49 9.59 33.57
N SER A 26 -0.15 9.14 34.78
CA SER A 26 -1.11 8.58 35.74
C SER A 26 -2.17 9.59 36.16
N ILE A 27 -1.78 10.85 36.42
CA ILE A 27 -2.71 11.94 36.75
C ILE A 27 -3.66 12.21 35.59
N LEU A 28 -3.13 12.32 34.37
CA LEU A 28 -3.93 12.58 33.17
C LEU A 28 -4.92 11.45 32.87
N LYS A 29 -4.55 10.19 33.12
CA LYS A 29 -5.49 9.05 33.04
C LYS A 29 -6.65 9.18 34.02
N GLN A 30 -6.40 9.65 35.24
CA GLN A 30 -7.47 9.86 36.23
C GLN A 30 -8.36 11.06 35.89
N ALA A 31 -7.81 12.10 35.26
CA ALA A 31 -8.53 13.30 34.86
C ALA A 31 -9.28 13.16 33.52
N ASP A 32 -9.13 12.04 32.80
CA ASP A 32 -9.57 11.90 31.41
C ASP A 32 -11.09 12.12 31.23
N ASP A 33 -11.89 11.52 32.10
CA ASP A 33 -13.35 11.65 32.05
C ASP A 33 -13.80 13.09 32.36
N SER A 34 -13.14 13.76 33.30
CA SER A 34 -13.42 15.16 33.64
C SER A 34 -13.08 16.09 32.47
N LEU A 35 -11.98 15.84 31.76
CA LEU A 35 -11.58 16.63 30.59
C LEU A 35 -12.61 16.56 29.47
N ARG A 36 -13.23 15.39 29.26
CA ARG A 36 -14.25 15.21 28.23
C ARG A 36 -15.54 16.00 28.52
N LEU A 37 -15.90 16.17 29.79
CA LEU A 37 -17.08 16.92 30.21
C LEU A 37 -16.92 18.44 30.00
N ASP A 38 -15.71 18.98 30.17
CA ASP A 38 -15.42 20.42 30.09
C ASP A 38 -14.92 20.91 28.71
N SER A 39 -15.23 20.17 27.63
CA SER A 39 -14.67 20.36 26.28
C SER A 39 -14.71 21.79 25.73
N THR A 40 -15.68 22.62 26.12
CA THR A 40 -15.85 24.01 25.65
C THR A 40 -14.83 24.99 26.24
N ARG A 41 -14.30 24.73 27.45
CA ARG A 41 -13.32 25.59 28.14
C ARG A 41 -11.87 25.26 27.78
N LEU A 42 -11.63 24.11 27.15
CA LEU A 42 -10.30 23.56 26.88
C LEU A 42 -9.50 24.35 25.84
N SER A 43 -10.16 25.06 24.92
CA SER A 43 -9.48 25.85 23.88
C SER A 43 -8.64 26.99 24.46
N ALA A 44 -9.13 27.66 25.51
CA ALA A 44 -8.41 28.70 26.22
C ALA A 44 -7.17 28.13 26.94
N VAL A 45 -7.27 26.92 27.47
CA VAL A 45 -6.17 26.24 28.18
C VAL A 45 -5.02 25.88 27.24
N LEU A 46 -5.31 25.48 26.00
CA LEU A 46 -4.27 25.16 25.01
C LEU A 46 -3.39 26.37 24.67
N SER A 47 -3.84 27.61 24.92
CA SER A 47 -3.03 28.81 24.71
C SER A 47 -1.93 29.00 25.78
N GLN A 48 -2.08 28.37 26.95
CA GLN A 48 -1.14 28.45 28.07
C GLN A 48 -0.07 27.35 28.03
N LEU A 49 -0.19 26.41 27.09
CA LEU A 49 0.68 25.24 26.98
C LEU A 49 1.50 25.28 25.69
N GLU A 50 2.81 25.10 25.83
CA GLU A 50 3.70 24.89 24.69
C GLU A 50 3.63 23.43 24.16
N PRO A 51 3.31 23.22 22.86
CA PRO A 51 3.19 21.88 22.28
C PRO A 51 4.43 20.99 22.36
N SER A 52 5.63 21.56 22.33
CA SER A 52 6.89 20.80 22.37
C SER A 52 7.19 20.30 23.78
N LYS A 53 7.16 21.19 24.77
CA LYS A 53 7.46 20.85 26.19
C LYS A 53 6.33 20.05 26.83
N HIS A 54 5.09 20.49 26.69
CA HIS A 54 3.94 19.91 27.40
C HIS A 54 3.18 18.88 26.55
N SER A 55 3.89 18.15 25.69
CA SER A 55 3.28 17.31 24.64
C SER A 55 2.22 16.34 25.16
N LEU A 56 2.47 15.67 26.30
CA LEU A 56 1.57 14.67 26.87
C LEU A 56 0.27 15.32 27.40
N GLY A 57 0.38 16.38 28.20
CA GLY A 57 -0.78 17.12 28.70
C GLY A 57 -1.58 17.80 27.59
N TYR A 58 -0.88 18.40 26.62
CA TYR A 58 -1.49 19.00 25.44
C TYR A 58 -2.28 17.95 24.64
N LEU A 59 -1.76 16.73 24.49
CA LEU A 59 -2.44 15.64 23.79
C LEU A 59 -3.78 15.26 24.45
N TYR A 60 -3.81 15.12 25.77
CA TYR A 60 -5.04 14.78 26.49
C TYR A 60 -6.12 15.86 26.34
N ILE A 61 -5.73 17.12 26.50
CA ILE A 61 -6.64 18.26 26.34
C ILE A 61 -7.14 18.37 24.89
N LEU A 62 -6.24 18.16 23.92
CA LEU A 62 -6.58 18.21 22.50
C LEU A 62 -7.52 17.07 22.09
N GLU A 63 -7.28 15.84 22.56
CA GLU A 63 -8.16 14.69 22.31
C GLU A 63 -9.56 14.93 22.88
N ALA A 64 -9.64 15.38 24.14
CA ALA A 64 -10.92 15.74 24.75
C ALA A 64 -11.64 16.87 23.98
N SER A 65 -10.92 17.92 23.56
CA SER A 65 -11.51 19.04 22.80
C SER A 65 -12.04 18.65 21.42
N THR A 66 -11.52 17.56 20.83
CA THR A 66 -11.88 17.12 19.48
C THR A 66 -12.87 15.96 19.46
N SER A 67 -13.24 15.44 20.64
CA SER A 67 -14.17 14.32 20.82
C SER A 67 -15.63 14.63 20.43
N VAL A 68 -16.04 15.89 20.51
CA VAL A 68 -17.40 16.33 20.18
C VAL A 68 -17.54 16.56 18.67
N PRO A 69 -18.70 16.29 18.04
CA PRO A 69 -19.00 16.74 16.68
C PRO A 69 -18.92 18.27 16.56
N MET A 70 -18.30 18.78 15.50
CA MET A 70 -18.02 20.21 15.34
C MET A 70 -18.54 20.74 14.00
N SER A 71 -18.85 22.04 13.96
CA SER A 71 -19.22 22.73 12.72
C SER A 71 -18.02 22.95 11.79
N LYS A 72 -18.26 23.37 10.55
CA LYS A 72 -17.19 23.69 9.60
C LYS A 72 -16.30 24.83 10.11
N GLU A 73 -16.88 25.87 10.71
CA GLU A 73 -16.14 27.02 11.24
C GLU A 73 -15.22 26.61 12.38
N GLN A 74 -15.72 25.77 13.29
CA GLN A 74 -14.95 25.22 14.39
C GLN A 74 -13.80 24.31 13.93
N ALA A 75 -14.06 23.46 12.92
CA ALA A 75 -13.03 22.63 12.31
C ALA A 75 -11.93 23.49 11.66
N ASP A 76 -12.30 24.56 10.96
CA ASP A 76 -11.33 25.44 10.29
C ASP A 76 -10.37 26.11 11.29
N MET A 77 -10.88 26.48 12.47
CA MET A 77 -10.08 27.05 13.56
C MET A 77 -9.18 26.01 14.26
N LEU A 78 -9.62 24.75 14.39
CA LEU A 78 -8.86 23.71 15.09
C LEU A 78 -7.80 23.01 14.23
N VAL A 79 -8.02 22.86 12.93
CA VAL A 79 -7.05 22.20 12.03
C VAL A 79 -5.63 22.80 12.15
N PRO A 80 -5.43 24.14 12.18
CA PRO A 80 -4.13 24.75 12.43
C PRO A 80 -3.55 24.40 13.80
N VAL A 81 -4.39 24.33 14.85
CA VAL A 81 -3.98 24.00 16.22
C VAL A 81 -3.46 22.57 16.30
N ILE A 82 -4.20 21.62 15.70
CA ILE A 82 -3.79 20.20 15.65
C ILE A 82 -2.52 20.04 14.81
N THR A 83 -2.46 20.72 13.66
CA THR A 83 -1.27 20.70 12.77
C THR A 83 -0.02 21.22 13.48
N ARG A 84 -0.13 22.35 14.19
CA ARG A 84 0.96 22.92 14.99
C ARG A 84 1.43 21.94 16.06
N PHE A 85 0.49 21.28 16.74
CA PHE A 85 0.81 20.28 17.75
C PHE A 85 1.56 19.09 17.13
N ILE A 86 1.03 18.46 16.08
CA ILE A 86 1.67 17.32 15.41
C ILE A 86 3.08 17.66 14.95
N ASN A 87 3.29 18.86 14.41
CA ASN A 87 4.61 19.28 13.96
C ASN A 87 5.60 19.49 15.12
N SER A 88 5.13 19.97 16.27
CA SER A 88 6.02 20.43 17.36
C SER A 88 6.16 19.44 18.53
N CYS A 89 5.26 18.46 18.68
CA CYS A 89 5.25 17.55 19.83
C CYS A 89 6.49 16.62 19.90
N ALA A 90 6.87 16.23 21.11
CA ALA A 90 7.93 15.27 21.39
C ALA A 90 7.43 13.83 21.12
N ALA A 91 8.19 13.07 20.33
CA ALA A 91 7.85 11.70 19.94
C ALA A 91 7.74 10.74 21.15
N GLU A 92 8.61 10.90 22.14
CA GLU A 92 8.63 10.09 23.36
C GLU A 92 7.34 10.25 24.16
N HIS A 93 6.87 11.48 24.32
CA HIS A 93 5.66 11.79 25.08
C HIS A 93 4.40 11.24 24.40
N ILE A 94 4.29 11.35 23.07
CA ILE A 94 3.12 10.83 22.35
C ILE A 94 3.08 9.30 22.30
N ARG A 95 4.24 8.63 22.36
CA ARG A 95 4.31 7.16 22.37
C ARG A 95 3.78 6.57 23.68
N LEU A 96 3.86 7.29 24.79
CA LEU A 96 3.24 6.89 26.06
C LEU A 96 1.71 6.77 25.97
N ALA A 97 1.07 7.60 25.14
CA ALA A 97 -0.37 7.63 24.93
C ALA A 97 -0.73 7.51 23.44
N HIS A 98 -0.16 6.48 22.79
CA HIS A 98 -0.27 6.26 21.34
C HIS A 98 -1.72 6.25 20.83
N ASP A 99 -2.66 5.62 21.54
CA ASP A 99 -4.07 5.55 21.14
C ASP A 99 -4.73 6.94 21.07
N LYS A 100 -4.41 7.83 22.01
CA LYS A 100 -4.91 9.22 22.01
C LYS A 100 -4.31 10.02 20.86
N PHE A 101 -3.02 9.84 20.58
CA PHE A 101 -2.37 10.49 19.44
C PHE A 101 -2.96 10.05 18.10
N VAL A 102 -3.21 8.74 17.94
CA VAL A 102 -3.90 8.19 16.78
C VAL A 102 -5.31 8.75 16.66
N SER A 103 -6.05 8.86 17.76
CA SER A 103 -7.40 9.48 17.80
C SER A 103 -7.39 10.91 17.28
N VAL A 104 -6.48 11.76 17.78
CA VAL A 104 -6.33 13.16 17.31
C VAL A 104 -5.99 13.23 15.82
N CYS A 105 -5.10 12.36 15.33
CA CYS A 105 -4.73 12.34 13.92
C CYS A 105 -5.88 11.88 13.02
N LYS A 106 -6.65 10.87 13.45
CA LYS A 106 -7.88 10.46 12.75
C LYS A 106 -8.91 11.59 12.74
N ARG A 107 -9.01 12.34 13.83
CA ARG A 107 -9.92 13.48 13.93
C ARG A 107 -9.49 14.66 13.05
N LEU A 108 -8.20 14.92 12.92
CA LEU A 108 -7.66 15.85 11.92
C LEU A 108 -8.11 15.44 10.52
N LYS A 109 -7.96 14.16 10.16
CA LYS A 109 -8.42 13.63 8.88
C LYS A 109 -9.91 13.87 8.67
N ASP A 110 -10.76 13.58 9.65
CA ASP A 110 -12.20 13.83 9.55
C ASP A 110 -12.53 15.33 9.39
N GLN A 111 -11.81 16.21 10.09
CA GLN A 111 -12.00 17.66 9.99
C GLN A 111 -11.58 18.20 8.61
N VAL A 112 -10.44 17.78 8.07
CA VAL A 112 -10.05 18.22 6.72
C VAL A 112 -10.95 17.63 5.62
N MET A 113 -11.57 16.48 5.87
CA MET A 113 -12.65 15.95 5.01
C MET A 113 -13.91 16.81 5.09
N LEU A 114 -14.33 17.19 6.29
CA LEU A 114 -15.51 18.07 6.50
C LEU A 114 -15.34 19.44 5.82
N LEU A 115 -14.11 19.94 5.74
CA LEU A 115 -13.75 21.19 5.08
C LEU A 115 -13.51 21.05 3.57
N ASP A 116 -13.68 19.84 3.00
CA ASP A 116 -13.39 19.54 1.59
C ASP A 116 -11.95 19.91 1.17
N ALA A 117 -11.01 19.84 2.13
CA ALA A 117 -9.62 20.30 1.99
C ALA A 117 -8.59 19.21 2.37
N PRO A 118 -8.61 18.01 1.73
CA PRO A 118 -7.76 16.86 2.07
C PRO A 118 -6.26 17.20 2.13
N MET A 119 -5.81 18.12 1.27
CA MET A 119 -4.43 18.59 1.19
C MET A 119 -3.88 19.05 2.55
N ARG A 120 -4.70 19.69 3.38
CA ARG A 120 -4.28 20.25 4.67
C ARG A 120 -3.83 19.18 5.67
N GLY A 121 -4.31 17.94 5.53
CA GLY A 121 -3.93 16.84 6.40
C GLY A 121 -2.76 15.98 5.91
N VAL A 122 -2.33 16.13 4.64
CA VAL A 122 -1.28 15.28 4.04
C VAL A 122 0.06 15.42 4.78
N ALA A 123 0.61 16.64 4.86
CA ALA A 123 1.90 16.86 5.50
C ALA A 123 1.87 16.58 7.02
N PRO A 124 0.84 17.02 7.78
CA PRO A 124 0.76 16.68 9.21
C PRO A 124 0.68 15.18 9.47
N LEU A 125 -0.12 14.41 8.72
CA LEU A 125 -0.20 12.97 8.94
C LEU A 125 1.11 12.25 8.60
N LEU A 126 1.85 12.71 7.58
CA LEU A 126 3.18 12.17 7.30
C LEU A 126 4.15 12.39 8.48
N THR A 127 4.13 13.59 9.06
CA THR A 127 4.89 13.89 10.28
C THR A 127 4.45 13.02 11.45
N ALA A 128 3.15 12.82 11.62
CA ALA A 128 2.59 11.98 12.68
C ALA A 128 3.05 10.52 12.56
N ILE A 129 3.02 9.95 11.35
CA ILE A 129 3.53 8.60 11.07
C ILE A 129 4.99 8.50 11.51
N ARG A 130 5.85 9.41 11.06
CA ARG A 130 7.29 9.40 11.38
C ARG A 130 7.58 9.50 12.88
N LYS A 131 6.76 10.23 13.65
CA LYS A 131 6.93 10.36 15.10
C LYS A 131 6.43 9.12 15.85
N LEU A 132 5.32 8.53 15.40
CA LEU A 132 4.70 7.37 16.02
C LEU A 132 5.50 6.08 15.75
N GLN A 133 6.05 5.97 14.54
CA GLN A 133 6.75 4.79 14.08
C GLN A 133 8.11 4.64 14.79
N THR A 134 8.37 3.44 15.30
CA THR A 134 9.67 3.06 15.88
C THR A 134 10.60 2.41 14.85
N SER A 135 10.03 1.74 13.84
CA SER A 135 10.72 1.13 12.69
C SER A 135 9.90 1.32 11.43
N THR A 136 10.54 1.65 10.30
CA THR A 136 9.89 1.78 8.97
C THR A 136 9.13 0.54 8.53
N GLU A 137 9.45 -0.60 9.15
CA GLU A 137 8.85 -1.92 8.89
C GLU A 137 7.49 -2.13 9.57
N HIS A 138 7.09 -1.24 10.48
CA HIS A 138 5.86 -1.36 11.26
C HIS A 138 4.73 -0.47 10.71
N LEU A 139 3.61 -1.10 10.35
CA LEU A 139 2.41 -0.42 9.87
C LEU A 139 1.62 0.19 11.03
N THR A 140 1.75 1.49 11.20
CA THR A 140 0.87 2.25 12.12
C THR A 140 -0.55 2.42 11.56
N PRO A 141 -1.57 2.60 12.42
CA PRO A 141 -2.96 2.89 12.00
C PRO A 141 -3.14 4.20 11.22
N LEU A 142 -2.10 5.04 11.13
CA LEU A 142 -2.14 6.32 10.42
C LEU A 142 -1.76 6.20 8.94
N HIS A 143 -1.07 5.13 8.54
CA HIS A 143 -0.69 4.94 7.13
C HIS A 143 -1.90 4.89 6.19
N PRO A 144 -2.98 4.13 6.47
CA PRO A 144 -4.14 4.11 5.59
C PRO A 144 -4.83 5.47 5.50
N GLU A 145 -4.92 6.19 6.61
CA GLU A 145 -5.55 7.52 6.68
C GLU A 145 -4.75 8.54 5.85
N PHE A 146 -3.42 8.50 5.93
CA PHE A 146 -2.53 9.31 5.10
C PHE A 146 -2.64 8.98 3.61
N LEU A 147 -2.66 7.70 3.23
CA LEU A 147 -2.83 7.28 1.83
C LEU A 147 -4.19 7.70 1.28
N LEU A 148 -5.25 7.62 2.08
CA LEU A 148 -6.57 8.11 1.71
C LEU A 148 -6.54 9.62 1.42
N LEU A 149 -5.91 10.43 2.29
CA LEU A 149 -5.75 11.87 2.04
C LEU A 149 -4.94 12.12 0.76
N CYS A 150 -3.84 11.40 0.55
CA CYS A 150 -3.05 11.53 -0.68
C CYS A 150 -3.86 11.19 -1.93
N LEU A 151 -4.72 10.18 -1.87
CA LEU A 151 -5.57 9.78 -2.98
C LEU A 151 -6.59 10.86 -3.32
N LEU A 152 -7.31 11.38 -2.31
CA LEU A 152 -8.33 12.42 -2.48
C LEU A 152 -7.74 13.75 -2.92
N ALA A 153 -6.57 14.10 -2.39
CA ALA A 153 -5.85 15.31 -2.74
C ALA A 153 -5.03 15.19 -4.04
N LYS A 154 -5.04 14.02 -4.69
CA LYS A 154 -4.23 13.69 -5.88
C LYS A 154 -2.71 13.91 -5.69
N CYS A 155 -2.24 13.79 -4.45
CA CYS A 155 -0.82 13.92 -4.07
C CYS A 155 -0.09 12.57 -4.09
N TYR A 156 -0.08 11.92 -5.25
CA TYR A 156 0.45 10.56 -5.38
C TYR A 156 1.97 10.48 -5.13
N LYS A 157 2.73 11.52 -5.47
CA LYS A 157 4.18 11.56 -5.22
C LYS A 157 4.50 11.48 -3.73
N THR A 158 3.76 12.21 -2.90
CA THR A 158 3.92 12.16 -1.44
C THR A 158 3.48 10.80 -0.89
N GLY A 159 2.37 10.26 -1.41
CA GLY A 159 1.89 8.92 -1.04
C GLY A 159 2.89 7.80 -1.34
N LEU A 160 3.64 7.88 -2.45
CA LEU A 160 4.66 6.90 -2.81
C LEU A 160 5.81 6.80 -1.81
N SER A 161 6.14 7.88 -1.09
CA SER A 161 7.30 7.91 -0.19
C SER A 161 7.24 6.87 0.94
N ILE A 162 6.05 6.52 1.42
CA ILE A 162 5.87 5.49 2.46
C ILE A 162 5.56 4.11 1.89
N LEU A 163 5.33 4.01 0.58
CA LEU A 163 5.10 2.73 -0.09
C LEU A 163 6.43 2.11 -0.49
N GLU A 164 7.52 2.88 -0.55
CA GLU A 164 8.89 2.42 -0.86
C GLU A 164 9.51 1.58 0.27
N ASP A 165 9.03 1.73 1.49
CA ASP A 165 9.45 0.92 2.63
C ASP A 165 8.76 -0.46 2.64
N ASP A 166 9.52 -1.49 3.00
CA ASP A 166 8.99 -2.85 3.17
C ASP A 166 8.35 -3.00 4.57
N VAL A 167 7.05 -3.26 4.59
CA VAL A 167 6.26 -3.42 5.82
C VAL A 167 6.12 -4.89 6.17
N PHE A 168 6.45 -5.26 7.40
CA PHE A 168 6.43 -6.65 7.89
C PHE A 168 5.51 -6.85 9.10
N GLU A 169 5.31 -5.82 9.91
CA GLU A 169 4.52 -5.89 11.13
C GLU A 169 3.29 -4.99 11.04
N PHE A 170 2.15 -5.47 11.55
CA PHE A 170 0.93 -4.69 11.65
C PHE A 170 0.05 -5.25 12.77
N ASN A 171 -0.74 -4.38 13.41
CA ASN A 171 -1.56 -4.78 14.55
C ASN A 171 -2.99 -5.18 14.15
N GLN A 172 -3.55 -4.51 13.14
CA GLN A 172 -4.95 -4.67 12.75
C GLN A 172 -5.05 -5.08 11.28
N PRO A 173 -5.74 -6.19 10.95
CA PRO A 173 -5.89 -6.64 9.57
C PRO A 173 -6.49 -5.54 8.68
N ARG A 174 -7.51 -4.82 9.17
CA ARG A 174 -8.17 -3.73 8.43
C ARG A 174 -7.19 -2.68 7.93
N ASP A 175 -6.19 -2.34 8.72
CA ASP A 175 -5.20 -1.33 8.36
C ASP A 175 -4.31 -1.83 7.22
N LEU A 176 -3.93 -3.11 7.21
CA LEU A 176 -3.23 -3.74 6.09
C LEU A 176 -4.10 -3.73 4.81
N PHE A 177 -5.38 -4.13 4.89
CA PHE A 177 -6.30 -4.12 3.74
C PHE A 177 -6.36 -2.73 3.10
N LEU A 178 -6.53 -1.68 3.91
CA LEU A 178 -6.63 -0.31 3.42
C LEU A 178 -5.30 0.27 2.95
N TYR A 179 -4.20 -0.01 3.65
CA TYR A 179 -2.86 0.40 3.24
C TYR A 179 -2.54 -0.13 1.84
N CYS A 180 -2.69 -1.43 1.65
CA CYS A 180 -2.40 -2.08 0.38
C CYS A 180 -3.39 -1.65 -0.72
N TYR A 181 -4.69 -1.49 -0.41
CA TYR A 181 -5.67 -1.03 -1.40
C TYR A 181 -5.42 0.41 -1.87
N TYR A 182 -5.28 1.36 -0.94
CA TYR A 182 -5.02 2.76 -1.28
C TYR A 182 -3.64 2.95 -1.90
N GLY A 183 -2.63 2.23 -1.40
CA GLY A 183 -1.30 2.20 -1.99
C GLY A 183 -1.33 1.66 -3.43
N GLY A 184 -2.08 0.58 -3.67
CA GLY A 184 -2.31 0.04 -5.02
C GLY A 184 -2.94 1.07 -5.95
N MET A 185 -3.96 1.82 -5.48
CA MET A 185 -4.57 2.90 -6.26
C MET A 185 -3.61 4.05 -6.59
N ILE A 186 -2.76 4.45 -5.63
CA ILE A 186 -1.72 5.47 -5.85
C ILE A 186 -0.71 4.98 -6.90
N CYS A 187 -0.26 3.73 -6.79
CA CYS A 187 0.63 3.11 -7.76
C CYS A 187 0.00 3.01 -9.16
N ILE A 188 -1.29 2.66 -9.26
CA ILE A 188 -2.05 2.69 -10.53
C ILE A 188 -2.06 4.11 -11.12
N GLY A 189 -2.36 5.13 -10.29
CA GLY A 189 -2.39 6.53 -10.72
C GLY A 189 -1.04 7.02 -11.27
N GLN A 190 0.06 6.46 -10.78
CA GLN A 190 1.43 6.73 -11.22
C GLN A 190 1.95 5.75 -12.28
N LYS A 191 1.08 4.85 -12.79
CA LYS A 191 1.43 3.77 -13.73
C LYS A 191 2.56 2.82 -13.25
N ARG A 192 2.80 2.75 -11.93
CA ARG A 192 3.71 1.76 -11.30
C ARG A 192 2.97 0.43 -11.13
N PHE A 193 2.57 -0.20 -12.24
CA PHE A 193 1.67 -1.35 -12.24
C PHE A 193 2.23 -2.59 -11.54
N LYS A 194 3.53 -2.88 -11.65
CA LYS A 194 4.18 -4.00 -10.93
C LYS A 194 3.93 -3.90 -9.41
N LYS A 195 4.29 -2.76 -8.82
CA LYS A 195 4.08 -2.50 -7.39
C LYS A 195 2.60 -2.44 -7.00
N ALA A 196 1.73 -1.94 -7.90
CA ALA A 196 0.29 -1.98 -7.66
C ALA A 196 -0.23 -3.42 -7.58
N LEU A 197 0.26 -4.33 -8.42
CA LEU A 197 -0.10 -5.74 -8.36
C LEU A 197 0.35 -6.38 -7.06
N ASP A 198 1.58 -6.13 -6.60
CA ASP A 198 2.06 -6.67 -5.33
C ASP A 198 1.16 -6.26 -4.16
N LEU A 199 0.81 -4.97 -4.09
CA LEU A 199 -0.07 -4.44 -3.05
C LEU A 199 -1.49 -5.03 -3.15
N LEU A 200 -2.09 -5.04 -4.34
CA LEU A 200 -3.44 -5.59 -4.54
C LEU A 200 -3.49 -7.11 -4.29
N HIS A 201 -2.43 -7.82 -4.66
CA HIS A 201 -2.25 -9.25 -4.39
C HIS A 201 -2.26 -9.51 -2.89
N ASN A 202 -1.52 -8.71 -2.11
CA ASN A 202 -1.51 -8.82 -0.64
C ASN A 202 -2.92 -8.67 -0.04
N VAL A 203 -3.77 -7.79 -0.59
CA VAL A 203 -5.17 -7.66 -0.15
C VAL A 203 -5.97 -8.92 -0.46
N VAL A 204 -5.84 -9.48 -1.66
CA VAL A 204 -6.61 -10.63 -2.13
C VAL A 204 -6.19 -11.92 -1.41
N THR A 205 -4.92 -12.04 -1.05
CA THR A 205 -4.40 -13.24 -0.36
C THR A 205 -4.43 -13.14 1.16
N ALA A 206 -4.63 -11.96 1.73
CA ALA A 206 -4.70 -11.78 3.18
C ALA A 206 -5.75 -12.72 3.81
N PRO A 207 -5.43 -13.35 4.95
CA PRO A 207 -6.37 -14.21 5.67
C PRO A 207 -7.66 -13.45 6.02
N MET A 208 -8.80 -14.06 5.73
CA MET A 208 -10.12 -13.51 6.06
C MET A 208 -11.12 -14.62 6.36
N SER A 209 -11.93 -14.40 7.40
CA SER A 209 -13.04 -15.29 7.77
C SER A 209 -14.33 -14.95 7.00
N THR A 210 -14.49 -13.69 6.60
CA THR A 210 -15.61 -13.20 5.81
C THR A 210 -15.10 -12.31 4.68
N ILE A 211 -15.88 -12.22 3.60
CA ILE A 211 -15.53 -11.31 2.51
C ILE A 211 -15.80 -9.88 2.93
N ASN A 212 -14.79 -9.04 2.74
CA ASN A 212 -14.91 -7.61 2.90
C ASN A 212 -14.96 -6.90 1.53
N ALA A 213 -15.62 -5.75 1.48
CA ALA A 213 -15.78 -4.96 0.25
C ALA A 213 -14.43 -4.44 -0.30
N ILE A 214 -13.45 -4.21 0.59
CA ILE A 214 -12.10 -3.73 0.21
C ILE A 214 -11.42 -4.77 -0.70
N ALA A 215 -11.48 -6.05 -0.34
CA ALA A 215 -10.89 -7.14 -1.10
C ALA A 215 -11.61 -7.38 -2.44
N VAL A 216 -12.94 -7.21 -2.48
CA VAL A 216 -13.70 -7.27 -3.74
C VAL A 216 -13.23 -6.17 -4.69
N GLU A 217 -13.15 -4.92 -4.22
CA GLU A 217 -12.68 -3.80 -5.04
C GLU A 217 -11.20 -3.92 -5.42
N ALA A 218 -10.36 -4.45 -4.54
CA ALA A 218 -8.97 -4.75 -4.83
C ALA A 218 -8.85 -5.82 -5.92
N TYR A 219 -9.63 -6.90 -5.85
CA TYR A 219 -9.58 -7.98 -6.84
C TYR A 219 -10.03 -7.52 -8.23
N LYS A 220 -11.07 -6.67 -8.33
CA LYS A 220 -11.46 -6.03 -9.60
C LYS A 220 -10.29 -5.26 -10.22
N LYS A 221 -9.60 -4.43 -9.43
CA LYS A 221 -8.43 -3.67 -9.90
C LYS A 221 -7.25 -4.57 -10.20
N TYR A 222 -7.02 -5.62 -9.40
CA TYR A 222 -5.96 -6.61 -9.63
C TYR A 222 -6.12 -7.27 -11.01
N ILE A 223 -7.35 -7.68 -11.37
CA ILE A 223 -7.63 -8.25 -12.70
C ILE A 223 -7.26 -7.25 -13.80
N LEU A 224 -7.76 -6.02 -13.72
CA LEU A 224 -7.50 -5.00 -14.74
C LEU A 224 -6.01 -4.68 -14.89
N VAL A 225 -5.31 -4.48 -13.77
CA VAL A 225 -3.86 -4.21 -13.79
C VAL A 225 -3.08 -5.42 -14.30
N SER A 226 -3.50 -6.65 -13.99
CA SER A 226 -2.85 -7.87 -14.50
C SER A 226 -2.96 -7.96 -16.02
N LEU A 227 -4.11 -7.60 -16.58
CA LEU A 227 -4.29 -7.53 -18.03
C LEU A 227 -3.40 -6.46 -18.67
N ILE A 228 -3.26 -5.30 -18.05
CA ILE A 228 -2.39 -4.21 -18.56
C ILE A 228 -0.90 -4.60 -18.50
N GLN A 229 -0.45 -5.12 -17.36
CA GLN A 229 0.97 -5.36 -17.09
C GLN A 229 1.49 -6.69 -17.65
N HIS A 230 0.69 -7.75 -17.60
CA HIS A 230 1.11 -9.10 -18.00
C HIS A 230 0.39 -9.60 -19.26
N GLY A 231 -0.70 -8.94 -19.67
CA GLY A 231 -1.51 -9.39 -20.80
C GLY A 231 -2.29 -10.68 -20.52
N GLN A 232 -2.39 -11.10 -19.26
CA GLN A 232 -3.11 -12.29 -18.83
C GLN A 232 -3.48 -12.19 -17.34
N LEU A 233 -4.47 -12.98 -16.95
CA LEU A 233 -4.84 -13.20 -15.56
C LEU A 233 -4.43 -14.63 -15.17
N SER A 234 -3.80 -14.80 -14.01
CA SER A 234 -3.52 -16.13 -13.45
C SER A 234 -4.83 -16.91 -13.27
N ALA A 235 -4.89 -18.14 -13.81
CA ALA A 235 -6.11 -18.95 -13.85
C ALA A 235 -6.70 -19.25 -12.46
N SER A 236 -5.83 -19.31 -11.44
CA SER A 236 -6.20 -19.52 -10.04
C SER A 236 -5.48 -18.56 -9.11
N LEU A 237 -6.16 -18.24 -8.00
CA LEU A 237 -5.54 -17.62 -6.84
C LEU A 237 -4.58 -18.63 -6.18
N PRO A 238 -3.54 -18.17 -5.47
CA PRO A 238 -2.64 -19.05 -4.74
C PRO A 238 -3.38 -19.99 -3.77
N LYS A 239 -2.79 -21.17 -3.53
CA LYS A 239 -3.37 -22.18 -2.63
C LYS A 239 -3.51 -21.69 -1.19
N TYR A 240 -2.64 -20.78 -0.76
CA TYR A 240 -2.65 -20.19 0.58
C TYR A 240 -3.70 -19.08 0.77
N THR A 241 -4.38 -18.66 -0.31
CA THR A 241 -5.49 -17.71 -0.20
C THR A 241 -6.64 -18.32 0.60
N SER A 242 -7.34 -17.50 1.39
CA SER A 242 -8.44 -17.98 2.22
C SER A 242 -9.52 -18.74 1.42
N SER A 243 -10.06 -19.80 2.01
CA SER A 243 -11.11 -20.63 1.37
C SER A 243 -12.38 -19.83 1.05
N VAL A 244 -12.64 -18.78 1.80
CA VAL A 244 -13.75 -17.85 1.61
C VAL A 244 -13.52 -17.00 0.37
N ALA A 245 -12.32 -16.45 0.19
CA ALA A 245 -11.96 -15.69 -1.01
C ALA A 245 -11.96 -16.59 -2.25
N GLN A 246 -11.35 -17.78 -2.18
CA GLN A 246 -11.31 -18.73 -3.30
C GLN A 246 -12.70 -19.11 -3.82
N ARG A 247 -13.68 -19.32 -2.92
CA ARG A 247 -15.05 -19.73 -3.29
C ARG A 247 -15.88 -18.61 -3.90
N ASN A 248 -15.73 -17.38 -3.44
CA ASN A 248 -16.71 -16.32 -3.69
C ASN A 248 -16.17 -15.14 -4.53
N MET A 249 -14.85 -14.87 -4.53
CA MET A 249 -14.28 -13.70 -5.24
C MET A 249 -14.58 -13.71 -6.75
N LYS A 250 -14.50 -14.88 -7.40
CA LYS A 250 -14.80 -15.01 -8.84
C LYS A 250 -16.26 -14.63 -9.13
N GLY A 251 -17.21 -15.14 -8.34
CA GLY A 251 -18.64 -14.84 -8.51
C GLY A 251 -18.97 -13.37 -8.27
N LEU A 252 -18.37 -12.74 -7.26
CA LEU A 252 -18.58 -11.31 -6.96
C LEU A 252 -17.96 -10.36 -8.00
N CYS A 253 -16.95 -10.83 -8.75
CA CYS A 253 -16.23 -10.05 -9.76
C CYS A 253 -16.47 -10.55 -11.18
N GLN A 254 -17.59 -11.25 -11.41
CA GLN A 254 -17.89 -11.92 -12.68
C GLN A 254 -17.71 -11.04 -13.93
N PRO A 255 -18.16 -9.77 -13.98
CA PRO A 255 -17.95 -8.92 -15.16
C PRO A 255 -16.47 -8.67 -15.49
N TYR A 256 -15.60 -8.68 -14.48
CA TYR A 256 -14.15 -8.48 -14.67
C TYR A 256 -13.46 -9.79 -15.10
N ILE A 257 -13.96 -10.94 -14.64
CA ILE A 257 -13.49 -12.26 -15.08
C ILE A 257 -13.88 -12.50 -16.54
N GLU A 258 -15.11 -12.17 -16.92
CA GLU A 258 -15.56 -12.25 -18.31
C GLU A 258 -14.79 -11.29 -19.21
N LEU A 259 -14.51 -10.06 -18.75
CA LEU A 259 -13.62 -9.14 -19.45
C LEU A 259 -12.23 -9.76 -19.69
N ALA A 260 -11.65 -10.42 -18.69
CA ALA A 260 -10.37 -11.12 -18.84
C ALA A 260 -10.45 -12.30 -19.82
N ASN A 261 -11.57 -13.01 -19.87
CA ASN A 261 -11.81 -14.07 -20.85
C ASN A 261 -11.97 -13.51 -22.27
N CYS A 262 -12.67 -12.39 -22.46
CA CYS A 262 -12.71 -11.68 -23.74
C CYS A 262 -11.32 -11.18 -24.14
N TYR A 263 -10.52 -10.72 -23.18
CA TYR A 263 -9.15 -10.28 -23.44
C TYR A 263 -8.25 -11.42 -23.94
N SER A 264 -8.45 -12.66 -23.47
CA SER A 264 -7.61 -13.78 -23.88
C SER A 264 -7.82 -14.21 -25.33
N THR A 265 -8.98 -13.89 -25.95
CA THR A 265 -9.25 -14.18 -27.38
C THR A 265 -8.40 -13.34 -28.34
N GLY A 266 -7.86 -12.21 -27.87
CA GLY A 266 -7.06 -11.28 -28.68
C GLY A 266 -7.86 -10.40 -29.64
N LYS A 267 -9.19 -10.52 -29.67
CA LYS A 267 -10.06 -9.77 -30.60
C LYS A 267 -10.52 -8.45 -29.98
N ILE A 268 -10.00 -7.33 -30.50
CA ILE A 268 -10.28 -5.99 -29.98
C ILE A 268 -11.78 -5.65 -30.06
N ALA A 269 -12.44 -5.92 -31.18
CA ALA A 269 -13.86 -5.61 -31.37
C ALA A 269 -14.78 -6.35 -30.37
N GLU A 270 -14.49 -7.61 -30.05
CA GLU A 270 -15.25 -8.36 -29.03
C GLU A 270 -15.07 -7.74 -27.63
N LEU A 271 -13.84 -7.33 -27.31
CA LEU A 271 -13.53 -6.67 -26.05
C LEU A 271 -14.23 -5.30 -25.94
N GLU A 272 -14.18 -4.48 -26.99
CA GLU A 272 -14.85 -3.17 -27.03
C GLU A 272 -16.37 -3.31 -26.89
N ASN A 273 -16.98 -4.26 -27.61
CA ASN A 273 -18.40 -4.55 -27.50
C ASN A 273 -18.79 -4.98 -26.08
N TYR A 274 -17.98 -5.83 -25.44
CA TYR A 274 -18.21 -6.26 -24.05
C TYR A 274 -18.11 -5.08 -23.07
N VAL A 275 -17.11 -4.21 -23.23
CA VAL A 275 -16.93 -3.01 -22.41
C VAL A 275 -18.10 -2.05 -22.59
N GLN A 276 -18.56 -1.84 -23.81
CA GLN A 276 -19.69 -0.95 -24.09
C GLN A 276 -21.01 -1.51 -23.52
N ALA A 277 -21.24 -2.82 -23.64
CA ALA A 277 -22.42 -3.49 -23.08
C ALA A 277 -22.45 -3.48 -21.53
N ASN A 278 -21.30 -3.46 -20.86
CA ASN A 278 -21.19 -3.45 -19.40
C ASN A 278 -20.73 -2.11 -18.83
N ARG A 279 -20.79 -1.03 -19.63
CA ARG A 279 -20.22 0.28 -19.29
C ARG A 279 -20.70 0.82 -17.94
N GLU A 280 -22.01 0.78 -17.69
CA GLU A 280 -22.61 1.27 -16.46
C GLU A 280 -22.05 0.55 -15.22
N LYS A 281 -21.78 -0.76 -15.30
CA LYS A 281 -21.18 -1.52 -14.19
C LYS A 281 -19.78 -1.03 -13.86
N PHE A 282 -18.98 -0.72 -14.89
CA PHE A 282 -17.62 -0.20 -14.72
C PHE A 282 -17.58 1.25 -14.25
N GLU A 283 -18.52 2.09 -14.70
CA GLU A 283 -18.70 3.45 -14.21
C GLU A 283 -19.15 3.47 -12.75
N ASN A 284 -20.15 2.67 -12.37
CA ASN A 284 -20.62 2.54 -10.99
C ASN A 284 -19.52 2.04 -10.03
N ASN A 285 -18.53 1.30 -10.53
CA ASN A 285 -17.38 0.84 -9.75
C ASN A 285 -16.19 1.81 -9.79
N ASN A 286 -16.31 2.96 -10.46
CA ASN A 286 -15.24 3.94 -10.66
C ASN A 286 -13.97 3.35 -11.32
N ASN A 287 -14.14 2.32 -12.16
CA ASN A 287 -13.02 1.60 -12.80
C ASN A 287 -12.98 1.80 -14.32
N LEU A 288 -13.92 2.55 -14.93
CA LEU A 288 -14.01 2.70 -16.39
C LEU A 288 -12.70 3.20 -17.03
N GLY A 289 -11.99 4.14 -16.39
CA GLY A 289 -10.72 4.64 -16.92
C GLY A 289 -9.66 3.54 -17.04
N LEU A 290 -9.61 2.63 -16.07
CA LEU A 290 -8.69 1.50 -16.07
C LEU A 290 -9.12 0.41 -17.08
N VAL A 291 -10.42 0.19 -17.24
CA VAL A 291 -10.97 -0.69 -18.30
C VAL A 291 -10.60 -0.18 -19.69
N LYS A 292 -10.67 1.13 -19.94
CA LYS A 292 -10.20 1.71 -21.20
C LYS A 292 -8.71 1.47 -21.42
N GLN A 293 -7.89 1.52 -20.37
CA GLN A 293 -6.47 1.17 -20.48
C GLN A 293 -6.26 -0.31 -20.82
N VAL A 294 -7.11 -1.22 -20.32
CA VAL A 294 -7.09 -2.64 -20.75
C VAL A 294 -7.38 -2.76 -22.25
N VAL A 295 -8.37 -2.04 -22.79
CA VAL A 295 -8.64 -2.06 -24.24
C VAL A 295 -7.42 -1.56 -25.02
N LEU A 296 -6.82 -0.44 -24.60
CA LEU A 296 -5.62 0.12 -25.25
C LEU A 296 -4.39 -0.79 -25.15
N SER A 297 -4.26 -1.58 -24.08
CA SER A 297 -3.13 -2.52 -23.94
C SER A 297 -3.25 -3.72 -24.88
N MET A 298 -4.43 -4.03 -25.42
CA MET A 298 -4.63 -5.16 -26.33
C MET A 298 -3.80 -5.02 -27.61
N SER A 299 -3.79 -3.84 -28.24
CA SER A 299 -3.02 -3.60 -29.47
C SER A 299 -1.52 -3.81 -29.24
N LYS A 300 -1.00 -3.24 -28.14
CA LYS A 300 0.39 -3.44 -27.71
C LYS A 300 0.68 -4.93 -27.48
N ARG A 301 -0.24 -5.66 -26.84
CA ARG A 301 -0.09 -7.10 -26.56
C ARG A 301 -0.10 -7.95 -27.83
N ASN A 302 -0.96 -7.62 -28.78
CA ASN A 302 -1.01 -8.32 -30.07
C ASN A 302 0.27 -8.08 -30.87
N ILE A 303 0.82 -6.85 -30.88
CA ILE A 303 2.13 -6.56 -31.49
C ILE A 303 3.24 -7.36 -30.80
N GLN A 304 3.27 -7.42 -29.46
CA GLN A 304 4.23 -8.26 -28.72
C GLN A 304 4.16 -9.75 -29.09
N ARG A 305 2.96 -10.28 -29.39
CA ARG A 305 2.83 -11.67 -29.85
C ARG A 305 3.47 -11.88 -31.22
N LEU A 306 3.43 -10.89 -32.11
CA LEU A 306 4.04 -10.97 -33.43
C LEU A 306 5.57 -11.12 -33.35
N THR A 307 6.21 -10.58 -32.31
CA THR A 307 7.67 -10.73 -32.13
C THR A 307 8.08 -12.17 -31.83
N GLN A 308 7.14 -13.03 -31.40
CA GLN A 308 7.40 -14.45 -31.11
C GLN A 308 7.32 -15.33 -32.36
N THR A 309 6.58 -14.89 -33.38
CA THR A 309 6.30 -15.68 -34.59
C THR A 309 7.00 -15.14 -35.84
N TYR A 310 7.32 -13.86 -35.86
CA TYR A 310 7.90 -13.18 -37.03
C TYR A 310 9.24 -12.56 -36.68
N LEU A 311 10.20 -12.67 -37.60
CA LEU A 311 11.45 -11.91 -37.57
C LEU A 311 11.30 -10.56 -38.29
N THR A 312 10.56 -10.54 -39.39
CA THR A 312 10.30 -9.32 -40.17
C THR A 312 8.87 -9.37 -40.70
N LEU A 313 8.14 -8.26 -40.59
CA LEU A 313 6.74 -8.18 -40.96
C LEU A 313 6.42 -6.79 -41.53
N SER A 314 5.54 -6.70 -42.53
CA SER A 314 5.17 -5.40 -43.11
C SER A 314 4.26 -4.60 -42.16
N LEU A 315 4.33 -3.27 -42.21
CA LEU A 315 3.44 -2.39 -41.45
C LEU A 315 1.96 -2.59 -41.83
N GLN A 316 1.70 -2.98 -43.09
CA GLN A 316 0.36 -3.32 -43.57
C GLN A 316 -0.15 -4.61 -42.92
N ASP A 317 0.68 -5.65 -42.85
CA ASP A 317 0.30 -6.91 -42.20
C ASP A 317 0.10 -6.74 -40.70
N ILE A 318 0.96 -5.94 -40.04
CA ILE A 318 0.77 -5.60 -38.62
C ILE A 318 -0.58 -4.90 -38.43
N ALA A 319 -0.91 -3.91 -39.26
CA ALA A 319 -2.19 -3.23 -39.19
C ALA A 319 -3.37 -4.20 -39.40
N SER A 320 -3.28 -5.10 -40.38
CA SER A 320 -4.33 -6.07 -40.68
C SER A 320 -4.51 -7.12 -39.57
N ILE A 321 -3.44 -7.65 -39.00
CA ILE A 321 -3.49 -8.70 -37.95
C ILE A 321 -3.93 -8.11 -36.61
N VAL A 322 -3.48 -6.90 -36.27
CA VAL A 322 -3.81 -6.23 -35.01
C VAL A 322 -5.14 -5.46 -35.11
N HIS A 323 -5.75 -5.41 -36.31
CA HIS A 323 -6.97 -4.65 -36.61
C HIS A 323 -6.84 -3.13 -36.37
N LEU A 324 -5.71 -2.56 -36.79
CA LEU A 324 -5.50 -1.10 -36.83
C LEU A 324 -5.98 -0.53 -38.17
N ASN A 325 -6.31 0.76 -38.20
CA ASN A 325 -6.94 1.38 -39.36
C ASN A 325 -5.96 1.64 -40.50
N SER A 326 -4.67 1.80 -40.19
CA SER A 326 -3.65 2.13 -41.21
C SER A 326 -2.24 1.64 -40.85
N PRO A 327 -1.37 1.46 -41.86
CA PRO A 327 0.07 1.20 -41.64
C PRO A 327 0.76 2.30 -40.82
N LYS A 328 0.30 3.55 -40.94
CA LYS A 328 0.81 4.69 -40.17
C LYS A 328 0.48 4.58 -38.68
N GLU A 329 -0.72 4.09 -38.37
CA GLU A 329 -1.12 3.82 -36.99
C GLU A 329 -0.30 2.66 -36.40
N ALA A 330 -0.06 1.61 -37.19
CA ALA A 330 0.84 0.52 -36.80
C ALA A 330 2.27 1.02 -36.54
N GLU A 331 2.81 1.88 -37.42
CA GLU A 331 4.13 2.49 -37.27
C GLU A 331 4.22 3.30 -35.97
N MET A 332 3.21 4.12 -35.68
CA MET A 332 3.14 4.92 -34.46
C MET A 332 3.11 4.04 -33.19
N HIS A 333 2.34 2.95 -33.20
CA HIS A 333 2.32 2.01 -32.08
C HIS A 333 3.67 1.31 -31.89
N VAL A 334 4.28 0.80 -32.96
CA VAL A 334 5.60 0.15 -32.90
C VAL A 334 6.65 1.13 -32.38
N LEU A 335 6.66 2.36 -32.88
CA LEU A 335 7.59 3.41 -32.43
C LEU A 335 7.44 3.68 -30.93
N GLN A 336 6.20 3.84 -30.45
CA GLN A 336 5.93 4.07 -29.03
C GLN A 336 6.38 2.89 -28.17
N MET A 337 6.15 1.65 -28.62
CA MET A 337 6.56 0.45 -27.89
C MET A 337 8.09 0.29 -27.85
N ILE A 338 8.81 0.71 -28.90
CA ILE A 338 10.28 0.77 -28.89
C ILE A 338 10.77 1.81 -27.87
N GLN A 339 10.16 3.01 -27.87
CA GLN A 339 10.51 4.09 -26.94
C GLN A 339 10.24 3.72 -25.48
N ASP A 340 9.14 3.02 -25.22
CA ASP A 340 8.74 2.55 -23.89
C ASP A 340 9.57 1.31 -23.43
N GLY A 341 10.44 0.75 -24.29
CA GLY A 341 11.22 -0.46 -24.00
C GLY A 341 10.38 -1.74 -23.92
N GLU A 342 9.21 -1.76 -24.55
CA GLU A 342 8.27 -2.89 -24.54
C GLU A 342 8.57 -3.95 -25.61
N ILE A 343 9.23 -3.56 -26.71
CA ILE A 343 9.75 -4.43 -27.77
C ILE A 343 11.08 -3.89 -28.30
N TYR A 344 11.90 -4.78 -28.86
CA TYR A 344 13.10 -4.43 -29.60
C TYR A 344 12.82 -4.63 -31.09
N ALA A 345 12.80 -3.54 -31.86
CA ALA A 345 12.49 -3.58 -33.28
C ALA A 345 13.14 -2.42 -34.04
N ALA A 346 13.34 -2.59 -35.34
CA ALA A 346 13.80 -1.54 -36.26
C ALA A 346 12.79 -1.34 -37.40
N ILE A 347 12.41 -0.10 -37.65
CA ILE A 347 11.45 0.28 -38.70
C ILE A 347 12.22 0.72 -39.95
N ASN A 348 11.94 0.08 -41.09
CA ASN A 348 12.43 0.51 -42.40
C ASN A 348 11.28 1.17 -43.16
N GLN A 349 11.27 2.50 -43.17
CA GLN A 349 10.24 3.31 -43.84
C GLN A 349 10.27 3.20 -45.37
N LYS A 350 11.42 2.91 -45.97
CA LYS A 350 11.52 2.79 -47.45
C LYS A 350 10.77 1.55 -47.94
N ASP A 351 10.93 0.45 -47.21
CA ASP A 351 10.34 -0.84 -47.58
C ASP A 351 8.99 -1.09 -46.87
N GLY A 352 8.62 -0.26 -45.89
CA GLY A 352 7.41 -0.43 -45.09
C GLY A 352 7.45 -1.65 -44.17
N MET A 353 8.64 -2.06 -43.72
CA MET A 353 8.88 -3.29 -42.96
C MET A 353 9.36 -2.99 -41.55
N VAL A 354 8.95 -3.84 -40.60
CA VAL A 354 9.44 -3.87 -39.22
C VAL A 354 10.26 -5.13 -39.02
N ARG A 355 11.51 -4.99 -38.59
CA ARG A 355 12.37 -6.10 -38.19
C ARG A 355 12.40 -6.20 -36.67
N PHE A 356 11.89 -7.30 -36.12
CA PHE A 356 11.97 -7.59 -34.70
C PHE A 356 13.38 -8.06 -34.33
N LEU A 357 13.89 -7.60 -33.20
CA LEU A 357 15.23 -7.84 -32.71
C LEU A 357 15.17 -8.57 -31.36
N GLU A 358 16.28 -9.19 -31.00
CA GLU A 358 16.48 -9.71 -29.64
C GLU A 358 16.87 -8.59 -28.68
N ASP A 359 16.80 -8.88 -27.38
CA ASP A 359 17.22 -7.96 -26.33
C ASP A 359 18.69 -7.57 -26.53
N PRO A 360 19.01 -6.26 -26.65
CA PRO A 360 20.37 -5.80 -26.86
C PRO A 360 21.27 -5.97 -25.62
N GLU A 361 20.71 -6.26 -24.44
CA GLU A 361 21.48 -6.41 -23.20
C GLU A 361 22.43 -7.60 -23.28
N GLN A 362 23.73 -7.32 -23.16
CA GLN A 362 24.80 -8.31 -23.25
C GLN A 362 25.31 -8.73 -21.88
N TYR A 363 24.80 -8.14 -20.79
CA TYR A 363 25.19 -8.41 -19.40
C TYR A 363 26.67 -8.12 -19.11
N LYS A 364 27.24 -7.12 -19.79
CA LYS A 364 28.69 -6.79 -19.73
C LYS A 364 28.99 -5.34 -19.37
N ASN A 365 27.95 -4.51 -19.24
CA ASN A 365 28.11 -3.10 -18.88
C ASN A 365 28.28 -2.92 -17.36
N CYS A 366 28.82 -1.77 -16.96
CA CYS A 366 28.95 -1.43 -15.53
C CYS A 366 27.57 -1.29 -14.87
N GLU A 367 26.56 -0.83 -15.62
CA GLU A 367 25.17 -0.72 -15.14
C GLU A 367 24.62 -2.08 -14.67
N MET A 368 24.88 -3.17 -15.39
CA MET A 368 24.47 -4.51 -14.97
C MET A 368 25.22 -4.97 -13.72
N ILE A 369 26.51 -4.63 -13.59
CA ILE A 369 27.29 -4.92 -12.38
C ILE A 369 26.67 -4.21 -11.17
N GLU A 370 26.33 -2.93 -11.29
CA GLU A 370 25.66 -2.15 -10.24
C GLU A 370 24.28 -2.71 -9.90
N HIS A 371 23.50 -3.11 -10.91
CA HIS A 371 22.19 -3.74 -10.70
C HIS A 371 22.30 -5.09 -9.96
N ILE A 372 23.31 -5.91 -10.32
CA ILE A 372 23.59 -7.18 -9.63
C ILE A 372 24.04 -6.91 -8.20
N ASP A 373 24.97 -5.97 -7.97
CA ASP A 373 25.44 -5.63 -6.62
C ASP A 373 24.29 -5.15 -5.72
N SER A 374 23.44 -4.23 -6.21
CA SER A 374 22.23 -3.79 -5.51
C SER A 374 21.29 -4.96 -5.18
N SER A 375 21.13 -5.90 -6.12
CA SER A 375 20.32 -7.11 -5.90
C SER A 375 20.93 -8.02 -4.82
N ILE A 376 22.26 -8.21 -4.82
CA ILE A 376 22.99 -8.97 -3.80
C ILE A 376 22.82 -8.30 -2.43
N GLN A 377 23.00 -6.99 -2.33
CA GLN A 377 22.84 -6.24 -1.08
C GLN A 377 21.43 -6.42 -0.49
N ARG A 378 20.39 -6.34 -1.34
CA ARG A 378 19.00 -6.60 -0.93
C ARG A 378 18.80 -8.03 -0.42
N ILE A 379 19.32 -9.03 -1.14
CA ILE A 379 19.22 -10.44 -0.73
C ILE A 379 19.96 -10.68 0.60
N MET A 380 21.14 -10.09 0.79
CA MET A 380 21.89 -10.18 2.04
C MET A 380 21.12 -9.54 3.20
N ALA A 381 20.48 -8.38 2.98
CA ALA A 381 19.64 -7.74 3.99
C ALA A 381 18.44 -8.62 4.37
N LEU A 382 17.75 -9.20 3.37
CA LEU A 382 16.66 -10.13 3.60
C LEU A 382 17.12 -11.40 4.34
N SER A 383 18.27 -11.96 3.98
CA SER A 383 18.84 -13.15 4.64
C SER A 383 19.15 -12.87 6.11
N ARG A 384 19.79 -11.73 6.44
CA ARG A 384 20.02 -11.33 7.84
C ARG A 384 18.71 -11.22 8.61
N LYS A 385 17.68 -10.64 7.99
CA LYS A 385 16.37 -10.51 8.62
C LYS A 385 15.71 -11.87 8.88
N LEU A 386 15.77 -12.78 7.91
CA LEU A 386 15.28 -14.15 8.08
C LEU A 386 15.99 -14.85 9.25
N THR A 387 17.31 -14.68 9.38
CA THR A 387 18.08 -15.23 10.52
C THR A 387 17.58 -14.66 11.85
N VAL A 388 17.41 -13.33 11.95
CA VAL A 388 16.88 -12.69 13.18
C VAL A 388 15.48 -13.20 13.52
N MET A 389 14.61 -13.36 12.52
CA MET A 389 13.26 -13.89 12.72
C MET A 389 13.27 -15.36 13.15
N ASP A 390 14.15 -16.18 12.58
CA ASP A 390 14.32 -17.59 12.97
C ASP A 390 14.84 -17.72 14.42
N GLU A 391 15.78 -16.86 14.82
CA GLU A 391 16.26 -16.76 16.20
C GLU A 391 15.13 -16.37 17.16
N GLN A 392 14.34 -15.35 16.81
CA GLN A 392 13.20 -14.91 17.63
C GLN A 392 12.16 -16.02 17.80
N ILE A 393 11.81 -16.74 16.74
CA ILE A 393 10.86 -17.87 16.79
C ILE A 393 11.46 -19.03 17.60
N SER A 394 12.75 -19.32 17.42
CA SER A 394 13.45 -20.40 18.14
C SER A 394 13.52 -20.15 19.65
N CYS A 395 13.55 -18.89 20.08
CA CYS A 395 13.52 -18.50 21.48
C CYS A 395 12.11 -18.31 22.05
N ASP A 396 11.04 -18.40 21.24
CA ASP A 396 9.67 -18.24 21.73
C ASP A 396 9.28 -19.40 22.67
N GLN A 397 8.79 -19.05 23.85
CA GLN A 397 8.41 -19.99 24.88
C GLN A 397 7.29 -20.93 24.41
N LEU A 398 6.33 -20.42 23.62
CA LEU A 398 5.25 -21.25 23.07
C LEU A 398 5.80 -22.25 22.06
N TYR A 399 6.70 -21.81 21.17
CA TYR A 399 7.37 -22.67 20.22
C TYR A 399 8.19 -23.77 20.93
N LEU A 400 9.05 -23.40 21.87
CA LEU A 400 9.87 -24.34 22.66
C LEU A 400 9.02 -25.36 23.42
N SER A 401 7.89 -24.94 23.99
CA SER A 401 6.98 -25.82 24.72
C SER A 401 6.34 -26.90 23.84
N LYS A 402 6.17 -26.63 22.54
CA LYS A 402 5.59 -27.55 21.56
C LYS A 402 6.68 -28.39 20.89
N ALA A 403 7.75 -27.76 20.43
CA ALA A 403 8.91 -28.43 19.83
C ALA A 403 9.57 -29.42 20.81
N GLY A 404 9.63 -29.09 22.10
CA GLY A 404 10.12 -29.99 23.14
C GLY A 404 9.25 -31.22 23.38
N ARG A 405 7.93 -31.13 23.15
CA ARG A 405 7.01 -32.29 23.23
C ARG A 405 7.13 -33.19 22.01
N ASP A 406 7.30 -32.61 20.82
CA ASP A 406 7.45 -33.38 19.58
C ASP A 406 8.83 -34.07 19.49
N ARG A 407 9.88 -33.51 20.13
CA ARG A 407 11.21 -34.14 20.21
C ARG A 407 11.27 -35.41 21.07
N GLN A 408 10.28 -35.71 21.91
CA GLN A 408 10.24 -36.94 22.71
C GLN A 408 9.75 -38.18 21.91
N ARG A 409 9.46 -38.05 20.62
CA ARG A 409 8.97 -39.14 19.74
C ARG A 409 9.98 -39.63 18.70
N TYR A 410 11.28 -39.42 18.92
CA TYR A 410 12.29 -40.20 18.20
C TYR A 410 12.64 -41.41 19.07
N ASP A 411 12.08 -42.56 18.73
CA ASP A 411 12.51 -43.84 19.28
C ASP A 411 14.01 -44.01 18.99
N PHE A 412 14.76 -44.46 20.00
CA PHE A 412 16.21 -44.66 19.93
C PHE A 412 16.65 -45.69 18.87
N ASP A 413 15.70 -46.38 18.24
CA ASP A 413 15.92 -47.45 17.26
C ASP A 413 16.05 -46.97 15.80
N ASP A 414 15.80 -45.68 15.50
CA ASP A 414 15.91 -45.11 14.14
C ASP A 414 17.36 -44.73 13.74
N PHE A 415 18.37 -45.11 14.53
CA PHE A 415 19.78 -45.06 14.10
C PHE A 415 20.11 -46.23 13.18
N ASP A 416 19.54 -46.21 11.98
CA ASP A 416 19.99 -47.09 10.90
C ASP A 416 21.41 -46.69 10.48
N SER A 417 22.29 -47.69 10.64
CA SER A 417 23.73 -47.73 10.38
C SER A 417 24.29 -46.75 9.33
N VAL A 418 25.33 -46.03 9.76
CA VAL A 418 26.27 -45.27 8.92
C VAL A 418 26.77 -46.13 7.74
N PRO A 419 26.63 -45.70 6.48
CA PRO A 419 27.33 -46.35 5.38
C PRO A 419 28.83 -46.05 5.50
N GLN A 420 29.59 -46.99 6.06
CA GLN A 420 31.04 -47.00 5.91
C GLN A 420 31.37 -47.27 4.44
N ARG A 421 31.77 -46.22 3.71
CA ARG A 421 32.86 -46.24 2.71
C ARG A 421 32.98 -44.87 2.04
N PHE A 422 33.97 -44.10 2.49
CA PHE A 422 34.68 -43.17 1.62
C PHE A 422 35.59 -44.01 0.73
N ASN A 423 35.38 -43.99 -0.58
CA ASN A 423 36.42 -44.37 -1.54
C ASN A 423 37.16 -43.09 -1.95
N LEU A 424 38.47 -43.11 -1.70
CA LEU A 424 39.48 -42.19 -2.22
C LEU A 424 39.53 -42.24 -3.76
#